data_AF-A0A9E0HMH3-F1
#
_entry.id   AF-A0A9E0HMH3-F1
#
_cell.length_a   1.000
_cell.length_b   1.000
_cell.length_c   1.000
_cell.angle_alpha   90.00
_cell.angle_beta   90.00
_cell.angle_gamma   90.00
#
_symmetry.space_group_name_H-M   'P 1'
#
loop_
_entity.id
_entity.type
_entity.pdbx_description
1 polymer ?
#
loop_
_entity_poly.entity_id
_entity_poly.type
_entity_poly.pdbx_seq_one_letter_code
_entity_poly.pdbx_strand_id
1 'polypeptide(L)'
;MLRIPSRHRTFLLALPLLLATTMGCKKEFDSPPVRTIPAGSVLTIAQLKALYQGTPVHFADSAAQTVYAVVTADEQSGNLYKNLYVQDHTGAMAIRLLNSGGLYQGDSIRIYLPGTVLSPYNGLMQIDSVDVDNNVVKQATGVYVAPTATTIAALTADAGLGGALQSKLISLSGVEFVDSTGTLTYADPIGQATLNRDLEDCNSSTIIVRTSGYANFAGQHLPTGKGTFIGIASWFGSSPQLYIRNLSEVQLNGPRCGSAANCTPVASLNEAFSSVTNNTTIGLDCWTNTFTQGSVAWRGKVSGSDFSAEARISLGQASTMWLITPQVNYTGTQALSFSSARQNWVHDGLTAWVSTDFTGDVNTATWTQVTGATFAGQADADNAWVPSGSIALSGVLPAGYSGTFVVAFKYHGDAANSTTYRVDNVQVN
;
A
#
# COMPACT_ATOMS: atom_id res chain seq x y z
N MET A 1 119.85 7.17 11.84
CA MET A 1 120.63 8.22 12.54
C MET A 1 119.81 9.50 12.51
N LEU A 2 119.76 10.25 13.62
CA LEU A 2 119.08 11.55 13.86
C LEU A 2 117.54 11.49 13.96
N ARG A 3 116.87 11.74 15.11
CA ARG A 3 116.74 12.92 16.01
C ARG A 3 116.17 14.19 15.33
N ILE A 4 114.84 14.41 15.47
CA ILE A 4 114.08 15.50 16.18
C ILE A 4 114.59 16.96 16.00
N PRO A 5 113.81 18.10 15.99
CA PRO A 5 112.41 18.37 16.42
C PRO A 5 111.53 19.41 15.64
N SER A 6 110.25 19.47 16.07
CA SER A 6 109.38 20.65 16.35
C SER A 6 109.03 21.70 15.28
N ARG A 7 107.72 21.97 15.14
CA ARG A 7 107.09 23.11 15.83
C ARG A 7 105.56 23.03 15.85
N HIS A 8 105.03 23.51 16.97
CA HIS A 8 103.64 23.62 17.37
C HIS A 8 102.72 24.37 16.38
N ARG A 9 101.45 23.94 16.33
CA ARG A 9 100.31 24.81 16.64
C ARG A 9 99.04 23.99 16.89
N THR A 10 98.55 24.11 18.12
CA THR A 10 97.28 23.62 18.64
C THR A 10 96.12 24.41 18.04
N PHE A 11 95.08 23.74 17.56
CA PHE A 11 93.71 24.28 17.50
C PHE A 11 92.73 23.13 17.71
N LEU A 12 92.06 23.12 18.87
CA LEU A 12 90.85 22.32 19.11
C LEU A 12 89.74 22.84 18.20
N LEU A 13 88.97 21.97 17.54
CA LEU A 13 87.55 22.25 17.30
C LEU A 13 86.74 20.98 17.00
N ALA A 14 85.49 21.02 17.45
CA ALA A 14 84.54 19.95 17.71
C ALA A 14 84.10 19.13 16.49
N LEU A 15 83.75 17.87 16.77
CA LEU A 15 82.99 16.95 15.91
C LEU A 15 81.54 17.46 15.76
N PRO A 16 80.96 17.40 14.54
CA PRO A 16 79.55 17.06 14.49
C PRO A 16 79.19 15.99 13.45
N LEU A 17 78.21 15.21 13.92
CA LEU A 17 77.40 14.17 13.34
C LEU A 17 76.92 14.49 11.90
N LEU A 18 77.23 13.61 10.95
CA LEU A 18 76.78 13.71 9.56
C LEU A 18 75.33 13.19 9.46
N LEU A 19 74.35 14.11 9.48
CA LEU A 19 72.93 13.84 9.26
C LEU A 19 72.63 14.03 7.76
N ALA A 20 72.44 12.94 7.03
CA ALA A 20 72.06 12.98 5.61
C ALA A 20 70.60 13.40 5.46
N THR A 21 70.36 14.68 5.16
CA THR A 21 69.03 15.20 4.81
C THR A 21 68.71 14.85 3.36
N THR A 22 67.77 13.92 3.15
CA THR A 22 67.14 13.69 1.86
C THR A 22 66.29 14.91 1.49
N MET A 23 66.78 15.76 0.57
CA MET A 23 65.94 16.75 -0.12
C MET A 23 65.03 16.00 -1.10
N GLY A 24 63.91 15.49 -0.59
CA GLY A 24 62.77 15.15 -1.43
C GLY A 24 62.02 16.42 -1.77
N CYS A 25 62.15 16.90 -3.01
CA CYS A 25 61.19 17.86 -3.56
C CYS A 25 59.80 17.24 -3.45
N LYS A 26 58.98 17.70 -2.50
CA LYS A 26 57.54 17.50 -2.58
C LYS A 26 57.09 18.29 -3.81
N LYS A 27 56.74 17.59 -4.89
CA LYS A 27 55.83 18.15 -5.89
C LYS A 27 54.55 18.46 -5.12
N GLU A 28 54.29 19.74 -4.85
CA GLU A 28 52.95 20.15 -4.50
C GLU A 28 52.08 19.80 -5.71
N PHE A 29 51.19 18.83 -5.52
CA PHE A 29 50.11 18.62 -6.45
C PHE A 29 49.27 19.89 -6.41
N ASP A 30 49.32 20.66 -7.49
CA ASP A 30 48.35 21.72 -7.75
C ASP A 30 46.98 21.05 -7.80
N SER A 31 46.30 21.06 -6.65
CA SER A 31 45.02 20.40 -6.49
C SER A 31 44.02 21.34 -7.16
N PRO A 32 43.23 20.86 -8.14
CA PRO A 32 42.25 21.70 -8.79
C PRO A 32 41.40 22.40 -7.72
N PRO A 33 41.07 23.69 -7.90
CA PRO A 33 40.40 24.46 -6.88
C PRO A 33 39.16 23.71 -6.39
N VAL A 34 39.09 23.51 -5.06
CA VAL A 34 37.93 22.86 -4.44
C VAL A 34 36.71 23.70 -4.78
N ARG A 35 35.79 23.12 -5.54
CA ARG A 35 34.57 23.81 -5.92
C ARG A 35 33.68 23.96 -4.69
N THR A 36 33.64 25.17 -4.12
CA THR A 36 32.79 25.48 -2.98
C THR A 36 31.46 26.02 -3.47
N ILE A 37 30.38 25.28 -3.24
CA ILE A 37 29.01 25.75 -3.51
C ILE A 37 28.59 26.68 -2.37
N PRO A 38 28.27 27.97 -2.61
CA PRO A 38 27.87 28.91 -1.56
C PRO A 38 26.60 28.47 -0.81
N ALA A 39 26.49 28.79 0.48
CA ALA A 39 25.30 28.47 1.29
C ALA A 39 24.12 29.43 1.04
N GLY A 40 24.39 30.71 0.76
CA GLY A 40 23.36 31.68 0.42
C GLY A 40 22.25 31.85 1.46
N SER A 41 21.08 32.35 1.03
CA SER A 41 19.84 32.39 1.79
C SER A 41 19.18 31.01 1.79
N VAL A 42 18.77 30.53 2.97
CA VAL A 42 18.16 29.22 3.13
C VAL A 42 16.64 29.33 3.03
N LEU A 43 16.04 28.53 2.15
CA LEU A 43 14.59 28.37 2.02
C LEU A 43 14.17 27.00 2.55
N THR A 44 13.02 26.97 3.22
CA THR A 44 12.26 25.73 3.45
C THR A 44 11.53 25.31 2.18
N ILE A 45 11.15 24.04 2.06
CA ILE A 45 10.37 23.54 0.93
C ILE A 45 9.01 24.25 0.82
N ALA A 46 8.36 24.55 1.95
CA ALA A 46 7.12 25.33 1.94
C ALA A 46 7.32 26.74 1.38
N GLN A 47 8.38 27.45 1.80
CA GLN A 47 8.72 28.76 1.25
C GLN A 47 9.06 28.68 -0.24
N LEU A 48 9.80 27.64 -0.65
CA LEU A 48 10.14 27.41 -2.05
C LEU A 48 8.87 27.21 -2.89
N LYS A 49 7.94 26.33 -2.47
CA LYS A 49 6.66 26.13 -3.15
C LYS A 49 5.87 27.44 -3.28
N ALA A 50 5.88 28.28 -2.24
CA ALA A 50 5.18 29.57 -2.22
C ALA A 50 5.75 30.62 -3.19
N LEU A 51 6.97 30.43 -3.72
CA LEU A 51 7.52 31.31 -4.76
C LEU A 51 6.78 31.15 -6.09
N TYR A 52 6.16 29.99 -6.34
CA TYR A 52 5.40 29.76 -7.56
C TYR A 52 4.01 30.42 -7.47
N GLN A 53 3.77 31.43 -8.31
CA GLN A 53 2.51 32.17 -8.37
C GLN A 53 1.82 32.02 -9.74
N GLY A 54 1.94 30.84 -10.36
CA GLY A 54 1.37 30.53 -11.67
C GLY A 54 2.33 30.72 -12.85
N THR A 55 3.59 31.07 -12.60
CA THR A 55 4.64 31.18 -13.63
C THR A 55 5.91 30.49 -13.11
N PRO A 56 6.67 29.77 -13.97
CA PRO A 56 7.94 29.17 -13.59
C PRO A 56 8.90 30.18 -12.95
N VAL A 57 9.60 29.76 -11.88
CA VAL A 57 10.60 30.58 -11.20
C VAL A 57 11.98 30.08 -11.62
N HIS A 58 12.72 30.92 -12.34
CA HIS A 58 14.10 30.67 -12.74
C HIS A 58 15.03 31.25 -11.67
N PHE A 59 15.85 30.41 -11.06
CA PHE A 59 16.83 30.87 -10.08
C PHE A 59 18.08 31.36 -10.80
N ALA A 60 18.30 32.66 -10.80
CA ALA A 60 19.46 33.29 -11.42
C ALA A 60 20.75 32.99 -10.63
N ASP A 61 21.90 33.00 -11.32
CA ASP A 61 23.24 32.80 -10.72
C ASP A 61 23.56 33.76 -9.58
N SER A 62 22.97 34.96 -9.60
CA SER A 62 23.10 35.96 -8.54
C SER A 62 22.24 35.70 -7.30
N ALA A 63 21.21 34.85 -7.41
CA ALA A 63 20.32 34.51 -6.31
C ALA A 63 20.93 33.34 -5.52
N ALA A 64 21.92 33.61 -4.66
CA ALA A 64 22.49 32.58 -3.80
C ALA A 64 21.43 32.06 -2.81
N GLN A 65 20.65 31.07 -3.23
CA GLN A 65 19.57 30.45 -2.44
C GLN A 65 19.79 28.95 -2.37
N THR A 66 19.50 28.36 -1.22
CA THR A 66 19.65 26.92 -0.98
C THR A 66 18.46 26.32 -0.26
N VAL A 67 18.28 25.02 -0.44
CA VAL A 67 17.31 24.20 0.31
C VAL A 67 18.06 23.02 0.92
N TYR A 68 17.76 22.71 2.17
CA TYR A 68 18.21 21.49 2.83
C TYR A 68 17.07 20.51 2.91
N ALA A 69 17.33 19.26 2.53
CA ALA A 69 16.33 18.20 2.57
C ALA A 69 17.00 16.83 2.69
N VAL A 70 16.21 15.82 3.01
CA VAL A 70 16.64 14.41 3.02
C VAL A 70 15.98 13.71 1.84
N VAL A 71 16.75 12.93 1.09
CA VAL A 71 16.24 12.10 -0.01
C VAL A 71 15.36 10.98 0.56
N THR A 72 14.09 10.94 0.18
CA THR A 72 13.11 9.94 0.62
C THR A 72 12.82 8.87 -0.43
N ALA A 73 13.09 9.15 -1.71
CA ALA A 73 13.12 8.14 -2.77
C ALA A 73 14.14 8.51 -3.85
N ASP A 74 14.75 7.48 -4.45
CA ASP A 74 15.81 7.59 -5.45
C ASP A 74 15.56 6.67 -6.67
N GLU A 75 16.53 6.61 -7.57
CA GLU A 75 16.45 5.82 -8.81
C GLU A 75 16.87 4.34 -8.63
N GLN A 76 17.24 3.88 -7.43
CA GLN A 76 17.87 2.56 -7.23
C GLN A 76 16.99 1.38 -7.64
N SER A 77 15.68 1.48 -7.42
CA SER A 77 14.75 0.41 -7.80
C SER A 77 14.44 0.39 -9.30
N GLY A 78 14.87 1.39 -10.07
CA GLY A 78 14.50 1.58 -11.48
C GLY A 78 13.05 2.02 -11.70
N ASN A 79 12.25 2.17 -10.63
CA ASN A 79 10.90 2.68 -10.74
C ASN A 79 10.85 4.18 -11.03
N LEU A 80 11.90 4.91 -10.61
CA LEU A 80 12.13 6.32 -10.90
C LEU A 80 13.32 6.48 -11.84
N TYR A 81 13.23 7.42 -12.78
CA TYR A 81 14.31 7.76 -13.70
C TYR A 81 14.50 9.27 -13.76
N LYS A 82 15.73 9.71 -13.49
CA LYS A 82 16.18 11.09 -13.31
C LYS A 82 15.25 11.92 -12.43
N ASN A 83 14.69 11.27 -11.41
CA ASN A 83 13.76 11.86 -10.45
C ASN A 83 14.15 11.39 -9.04
N LEU A 84 14.17 12.33 -8.11
CA LEU A 84 14.28 12.08 -6.68
C LEU A 84 13.10 12.73 -5.95
N TYR A 85 12.81 12.24 -4.76
CA TYR A 85 11.89 12.91 -3.84
C TYR A 85 12.64 13.25 -2.57
N VAL A 86 12.43 14.47 -2.07
CA VAL A 86 13.14 14.99 -0.91
C VAL A 86 12.16 15.62 0.09
N GLN A 87 12.52 15.59 1.36
CA GLN A 87 11.72 16.15 2.46
C GLN A 87 12.54 17.00 3.43
N ASP A 88 11.95 18.09 3.87
CA ASP A 88 12.37 18.85 5.04
C ASP A 88 11.27 18.81 6.12
N HIS A 89 11.41 19.63 7.16
CA HIS A 89 10.43 19.69 8.25
C HIS A 89 9.13 20.44 7.88
N THR A 90 9.04 21.02 6.68
CA THR A 90 7.88 21.81 6.21
C THR A 90 7.11 21.13 5.07
N GLY A 91 7.75 20.26 4.30
CA GLY A 91 7.10 19.62 3.16
C GLY A 91 8.03 18.70 2.38
N ALA A 92 7.56 18.32 1.19
CA ALA A 92 8.27 17.46 0.26
C ALA A 92 8.30 18.07 -1.15
N MET A 93 9.30 17.71 -1.95
CA MET A 93 9.50 18.22 -3.30
C MET A 93 10.02 17.12 -4.23
N ALA A 94 9.51 17.09 -5.47
CA ALA A 94 10.09 16.30 -6.55
C ALA A 94 11.29 17.04 -7.16
N ILE A 95 12.38 16.33 -7.39
CA ILE A 95 13.62 16.88 -7.95
C ILE A 95 13.91 16.15 -9.26
N ARG A 96 13.91 16.90 -10.36
CA ARG A 96 14.19 16.39 -11.70
C ARG A 96 15.66 16.65 -12.03
N LEU A 97 16.40 15.56 -12.21
CA LEU A 97 17.84 15.60 -12.45
C LEU A 97 18.18 15.74 -13.94
N LEU A 98 19.27 16.45 -14.24
CA LEU A 98 19.84 16.47 -15.59
C LEU A 98 20.46 15.10 -15.95
N ASN A 99 21.15 14.48 -14.98
CA ASN A 99 21.82 13.20 -15.11
C ASN A 99 21.39 12.27 -13.97
N SER A 100 21.28 10.96 -14.24
CA SER A 100 20.88 9.97 -13.23
C SER A 100 22.04 9.64 -12.28
N GLY A 101 21.70 9.32 -11.03
CA GLY A 101 22.64 8.79 -10.03
C GLY A 101 23.27 9.82 -9.09
N GLY A 102 24.15 9.33 -8.19
CA GLY A 102 24.92 10.15 -7.24
C GLY A 102 24.24 10.41 -5.89
N LEU A 103 22.93 10.20 -5.79
CA LEU A 103 22.12 10.44 -4.60
C LEU A 103 21.27 9.22 -4.26
N TYR A 104 21.17 8.95 -2.96
CA TYR A 104 20.50 7.76 -2.43
C TYR A 104 19.55 8.14 -1.30
N GLN A 105 18.54 7.31 -1.08
CA GLN A 105 17.62 7.40 0.04
C GLN A 105 18.40 7.55 1.36
N GLY A 106 18.01 8.53 2.16
CA GLY A 106 18.64 8.87 3.43
C GLY A 106 19.85 9.80 3.32
N ASP A 107 20.24 10.20 2.11
CA ASP A 107 21.19 11.30 1.94
C ASP A 107 20.53 12.61 2.41
N SER A 108 21.11 13.23 3.43
CA SER A 108 20.83 14.62 3.74
C SER A 108 21.65 15.49 2.79
N ILE A 109 20.97 16.34 2.05
CA ILE A 109 21.57 17.14 0.98
C ILE A 109 21.24 18.61 1.13
N ARG A 110 22.14 19.43 0.61
CA ARG A 110 21.91 20.84 0.34
C ARG A 110 21.87 21.05 -1.16
N ILE A 111 20.80 21.64 -1.65
CA ILE A 111 20.58 21.96 -3.06
C ILE A 111 20.75 23.46 -3.24
N TYR A 112 21.73 23.88 -4.05
CA TYR A 112 21.94 25.24 -4.51
C TYR A 112 21.05 25.50 -5.73
N LEU A 113 20.11 26.42 -5.57
CA LEU A 113 19.03 26.62 -6.54
C LEU A 113 19.43 27.32 -7.84
N PRO A 114 20.45 28.19 -7.90
CA PRO A 114 20.81 28.82 -9.18
C PRO A 114 21.06 27.86 -10.34
N GLY A 115 20.55 28.23 -11.51
CA GLY A 115 20.53 27.41 -12.71
C GLY A 115 19.37 26.40 -12.77
N THR A 116 18.59 26.26 -11.70
CA THR A 116 17.42 25.37 -11.63
C THR A 116 16.12 26.15 -11.88
N VAL A 117 15.01 25.42 -12.08
CA VAL A 117 13.69 26.01 -12.34
C VAL A 117 12.63 25.35 -11.45
N LEU A 118 11.92 26.15 -10.65
CA LEU A 118 10.72 25.69 -9.94
C LEU A 118 9.52 25.82 -10.88
N SER A 119 8.92 24.68 -11.23
CA SER A 119 7.73 24.65 -12.09
C SER A 119 6.93 23.37 -11.89
N PRO A 120 5.62 23.36 -12.18
CA PRO A 120 4.83 22.15 -12.20
C PRO A 120 5.09 21.32 -13.46
N TYR A 121 5.09 19.99 -13.32
CA TYR A 121 4.98 19.05 -14.42
C TYR A 121 3.73 18.19 -14.23
N ASN A 122 2.72 18.37 -15.10
CA ASN A 122 1.44 17.66 -15.04
C ASN A 122 0.86 17.61 -13.61
N GLY A 123 0.76 18.75 -12.93
CA GLY A 123 0.16 18.85 -11.58
C GLY A 123 1.10 18.51 -10.42
N LEU A 124 2.33 18.07 -10.67
CA LEU A 124 3.37 17.85 -9.66
C LEU A 124 4.34 19.03 -9.60
N MET A 125 4.43 19.72 -8.45
CA MET A 125 5.44 20.75 -8.23
C MET A 125 6.83 20.12 -8.12
N GLN A 126 7.79 20.64 -8.88
CA GLN A 126 9.15 20.13 -8.91
C GLN A 126 10.20 21.23 -9.05
N ILE A 127 11.43 20.91 -8.67
CA ILE A 127 12.64 21.64 -9.11
C ILE A 127 13.24 20.87 -10.27
N ASP A 128 13.38 21.52 -11.42
CA ASP A 128 13.94 20.96 -12.64
C ASP A 128 15.35 21.48 -12.92
N SER A 129 16.08 20.78 -13.78
CA SER A 129 17.45 21.06 -14.19
C SER A 129 18.46 21.00 -13.05
N VAL A 130 18.24 20.12 -12.07
CA VAL A 130 19.21 19.90 -10.98
C VAL A 130 20.36 19.03 -11.48
N ASP A 131 21.57 19.58 -11.45
CA ASP A 131 22.82 18.86 -11.67
C ASP A 131 23.41 18.43 -10.33
N VAL A 132 23.66 17.15 -10.13
CA VAL A 132 24.17 16.66 -8.84
C VAL A 132 25.54 17.25 -8.50
N ASP A 133 26.41 17.43 -9.48
CA ASP A 133 27.78 17.92 -9.27
C ASP A 133 27.83 19.45 -9.10
N ASN A 134 26.91 20.18 -9.74
CA ASN A 134 26.88 21.65 -9.68
C ASN A 134 25.98 22.20 -8.57
N ASN A 135 24.87 21.51 -8.26
CA ASN A 135 23.85 22.01 -7.37
C ASN A 135 23.87 21.33 -6.00
N VAL A 136 24.38 20.10 -5.86
CA VAL A 136 24.14 19.31 -4.65
C VAL A 136 25.42 19.11 -3.82
N VAL A 137 25.30 19.32 -2.51
CA VAL A 137 26.32 18.91 -1.53
C VAL A 137 25.70 17.95 -0.52
N LYS A 138 26.23 16.73 -0.45
CA LYS A 138 25.85 15.73 0.55
C LYS A 138 26.37 16.14 1.93
N GLN A 139 25.47 16.23 2.90
CA GLN A 139 25.76 16.63 4.29
C GLN A 139 25.93 15.41 5.19
N ALA A 140 25.08 14.39 5.00
CA ALA A 140 25.11 13.13 5.75
C ALA A 140 24.46 12.01 4.93
N THR A 141 24.66 10.76 5.35
CA THR A 141 24.06 9.56 4.75
C THR A 141 23.31 8.77 5.81
N GLY A 142 22.31 7.98 5.40
CA GLY A 142 21.58 7.10 6.31
C GLY A 142 20.63 7.81 7.27
N VAL A 143 20.21 9.04 6.95
CA VAL A 143 19.22 9.78 7.72
C VAL A 143 17.85 9.15 7.49
N TYR A 144 17.25 8.64 8.57
CA TYR A 144 15.92 8.06 8.52
C TYR A 144 14.84 9.15 8.52
N VAL A 145 13.89 9.04 7.59
CA VAL A 145 12.67 9.86 7.55
C VAL A 145 11.48 8.92 7.72
N ALA A 146 10.71 9.14 8.79
CA ALA A 146 9.50 8.37 9.03
C ALA A 146 8.43 8.70 7.97
N PRO A 147 7.72 7.70 7.42
CA PRO A 147 6.59 7.94 6.53
C PRO A 147 5.45 8.64 7.29
N THR A 148 4.74 9.54 6.62
CA THR A 148 3.52 10.16 7.18
C THR A 148 2.34 9.21 7.00
N ALA A 149 1.76 8.74 8.11
CA ALA A 149 0.53 7.95 8.06
C ALA A 149 -0.62 8.79 7.48
N THR A 150 -1.35 8.22 6.50
CA THR A 150 -2.49 8.89 5.85
C THR A 150 -3.49 7.86 5.32
N THR A 151 -4.57 8.31 4.70
CA THR A 151 -5.58 7.48 4.04
C THR A 151 -5.69 7.80 2.56
N ILE A 152 -6.30 6.90 1.78
CA ILE A 152 -6.59 7.14 0.36
C ILE A 152 -7.51 8.35 0.22
N ALA A 153 -8.55 8.45 1.05
CA ALA A 153 -9.46 9.59 1.05
C ALA A 153 -8.74 10.94 1.30
N ALA A 154 -7.77 10.98 2.23
CA ALA A 154 -7.00 12.18 2.50
C ALA A 154 -6.09 12.57 1.33
N LEU A 155 -5.49 11.59 0.64
CA LEU A 155 -4.71 11.85 -0.58
C LEU A 155 -5.60 12.40 -1.70
N THR A 156 -6.80 11.85 -1.89
CA THR A 156 -7.76 12.35 -2.88
C THR A 156 -8.27 13.74 -2.53
N ALA A 157 -8.42 14.06 -1.24
CA ALA A 157 -8.84 15.38 -0.77
C ALA A 157 -7.73 16.45 -0.88
N ASP A 158 -6.44 16.06 -0.83
CA ASP A 158 -5.28 16.96 -1.04
C ASP A 158 -5.06 17.26 -2.53
N ALA A 159 -6.16 17.50 -3.25
CA ALA A 159 -6.15 17.79 -4.67
C ALA A 159 -5.64 19.22 -4.91
N GLY A 160 -4.64 19.35 -5.78
CA GLY A 160 -4.15 20.65 -6.22
C GLY A 160 -2.63 20.70 -6.34
N LEU A 161 -2.14 21.71 -7.07
CA LEU A 161 -0.72 21.94 -7.22
C LEU A 161 -0.13 22.39 -5.87
N GLY A 162 0.88 21.66 -5.38
CA GLY A 162 1.55 22.01 -4.14
C GLY A 162 0.85 21.56 -2.86
N GLY A 163 -0.08 20.59 -2.95
CA GLY A 163 -0.72 19.94 -1.80
C GLY A 163 0.28 19.48 -0.72
N ALA A 164 -0.18 19.36 0.52
CA ALA A 164 0.66 19.10 1.68
C ALA A 164 1.29 17.69 1.67
N LEU A 165 0.62 16.73 1.03
CA LEU A 165 1.06 15.35 0.87
C LEU A 165 1.81 15.12 -0.45
N GLN A 166 1.77 16.08 -1.38
CA GLN A 166 2.45 15.95 -2.66
C GLN A 166 3.98 15.82 -2.49
N SER A 167 4.55 14.81 -3.15
CA SER A 167 5.95 14.37 -3.09
C SER A 167 6.36 13.69 -1.76
N LYS A 168 5.44 13.52 -0.82
CA LYS A 168 5.77 13.03 0.52
C LYS A 168 5.83 11.51 0.55
N LEU A 169 6.75 10.98 1.36
CA LEU A 169 6.79 9.61 1.82
C LEU A 169 5.64 9.40 2.80
N ILE A 170 4.71 8.52 2.40
CA ILE A 170 3.50 8.23 3.16
C ILE A 170 3.44 6.74 3.50
N SER A 171 2.61 6.43 4.50
CA SER A 171 2.23 5.06 4.84
C SER A 171 0.70 4.96 4.81
N LEU A 172 0.19 3.96 4.10
CA LEU A 172 -1.20 3.54 4.13
C LEU A 172 -1.29 2.22 4.88
N SER A 173 -2.33 2.06 5.69
CA SER A 173 -2.60 0.83 6.45
C SER A 173 -3.97 0.27 6.08
N GLY A 174 -4.08 -1.06 6.06
CA GLY A 174 -5.34 -1.73 5.77
C GLY A 174 -5.74 -1.62 4.30
N VAL A 175 -4.76 -1.61 3.41
CA VAL A 175 -4.95 -1.52 1.97
C VAL A 175 -4.60 -2.83 1.28
N GLU A 176 -5.18 -3.08 0.11
CA GLU A 176 -4.95 -4.26 -0.72
C GLU A 176 -5.03 -3.89 -2.21
N PHE A 177 -4.40 -4.68 -3.09
CA PHE A 177 -4.60 -4.48 -4.53
C PHE A 177 -5.98 -4.99 -4.93
N VAL A 178 -6.73 -4.23 -5.74
CA VAL A 178 -8.07 -4.62 -6.22
C VAL A 178 -8.04 -5.97 -6.94
N ASP A 179 -6.96 -6.25 -7.69
CA ASP A 179 -6.74 -7.59 -8.23
C ASP A 179 -6.44 -8.58 -7.10
N SER A 180 -7.30 -9.60 -6.97
CA SER A 180 -7.14 -10.70 -6.02
C SER A 180 -6.61 -11.97 -6.66
N THR A 181 -6.42 -11.99 -7.99
CA THR A 181 -6.05 -13.22 -8.71
C THR A 181 -4.60 -13.64 -8.48
N GLY A 182 -3.73 -12.69 -8.09
CA GLY A 182 -2.29 -12.93 -7.93
C GLY A 182 -1.56 -13.20 -9.27
N THR A 183 -2.25 -13.02 -10.40
CA THR A 183 -1.68 -13.28 -11.73
C THR A 183 -1.04 -12.05 -12.34
N LEU A 184 -1.51 -10.85 -11.98
CA LEU A 184 -0.93 -9.62 -12.47
C LEU A 184 0.42 -9.35 -11.83
N THR A 185 1.32 -8.77 -12.62
CA THR A 185 2.59 -8.22 -12.15
C THR A 185 2.47 -6.71 -11.91
N TYR A 186 3.47 -6.11 -11.25
CA TYR A 186 3.52 -4.65 -11.04
C TYR A 186 3.61 -3.85 -12.35
N ALA A 187 4.39 -4.33 -13.31
CA ALA A 187 4.57 -3.74 -14.63
C ALA A 187 4.90 -4.83 -15.67
N ASP A 188 5.16 -4.43 -16.92
CA ASP A 188 5.65 -5.35 -17.96
C ASP A 188 7.16 -5.21 -18.13
N PRO A 189 7.98 -6.13 -17.57
CA PRO A 189 9.42 -6.08 -17.72
C PRO A 189 9.91 -6.48 -19.12
N ILE A 190 9.12 -7.23 -19.90
CA ILE A 190 9.53 -7.74 -21.22
C ILE A 190 9.31 -6.64 -22.25
N GLY A 191 8.12 -6.06 -22.29
CA GLY A 191 7.79 -4.92 -23.15
C GLY A 191 8.33 -3.59 -22.62
N GLN A 192 8.93 -3.58 -21.42
CA GLN A 192 9.37 -2.38 -20.70
C GLN A 192 8.26 -1.33 -20.54
N ALA A 193 7.01 -1.80 -20.44
CA ALA A 193 5.84 -0.94 -20.36
C ALA A 193 5.50 -0.62 -18.91
N THR A 194 5.27 0.67 -18.65
CA THR A 194 4.77 1.16 -17.36
C THR A 194 3.30 0.81 -17.22
N LEU A 195 2.91 0.19 -16.11
CA LEU A 195 1.53 -0.16 -15.83
C LEU A 195 1.04 0.52 -14.55
N ASN A 196 -0.28 0.68 -14.49
CA ASN A 196 -1.01 1.14 -13.32
C ASN A 196 -1.75 -0.05 -12.69
N ARG A 197 -1.77 -0.09 -11.36
CA ARG A 197 -2.56 -1.02 -10.55
C ARG A 197 -3.35 -0.26 -9.53
N ASP A 198 -4.57 -0.72 -9.26
CA ASP A 198 -5.43 -0.05 -8.29
C ASP A 198 -5.24 -0.69 -6.92
N LEU A 199 -4.99 0.17 -5.93
CA LEU A 199 -4.91 -0.17 -4.52
C LEU A 199 -6.16 0.40 -3.85
N GLU A 200 -6.81 -0.38 -3.00
CA GLU A 200 -8.04 0.00 -2.29
C GLU A 200 -7.89 -0.14 -0.78
N ASP A 201 -8.69 0.62 -0.04
CA ASP A 201 -8.93 0.40 1.39
C ASP A 201 -10.25 -0.36 1.61
N CYS A 202 -10.52 -0.77 2.86
CA CYS A 202 -11.77 -1.47 3.17
C CYS A 202 -13.04 -0.60 3.06
N ASN A 203 -12.90 0.69 2.75
CA ASN A 203 -14.02 1.61 2.48
C ASN A 203 -14.25 1.82 0.98
N SER A 204 -13.64 0.99 0.13
CA SER A 204 -13.71 1.06 -1.33
C SER A 204 -13.13 2.34 -1.93
N SER A 205 -12.30 3.09 -1.19
CA SER A 205 -11.53 4.20 -1.75
C SER A 205 -10.34 3.64 -2.53
N THR A 206 -10.13 4.11 -3.76
CA THR A 206 -9.07 3.59 -4.64
C THR A 206 -8.01 4.64 -4.95
N ILE A 207 -6.78 4.18 -5.18
CA ILE A 207 -5.66 4.99 -5.65
C ILE A 207 -4.78 4.18 -6.61
N ILE A 208 -4.20 4.86 -7.59
CA ILE A 208 -3.31 4.24 -8.56
C ILE A 208 -1.92 4.04 -7.94
N VAL A 209 -1.38 2.84 -8.06
CA VAL A 209 0.05 2.54 -7.90
C VAL A 209 0.64 2.41 -9.30
N ARG A 210 1.58 3.32 -9.63
CA ARG A 210 2.24 3.36 -10.93
C ARG A 210 3.61 2.73 -10.84
N THR A 211 3.90 1.75 -11.70
CA THR A 211 5.20 1.08 -11.74
C THR A 211 5.79 1.05 -13.15
N SER A 212 7.04 1.50 -13.28
CA SER A 212 7.83 1.43 -14.50
C SER A 212 8.13 -0.01 -14.91
N GLY A 213 8.11 -0.31 -16.21
CA GLY A 213 8.59 -1.59 -16.75
C GLY A 213 10.10 -1.80 -16.55
N TYR A 214 10.85 -0.73 -16.24
CA TYR A 214 12.27 -0.80 -15.89
C TYR A 214 12.54 -1.04 -14.40
N ALA A 215 11.50 -1.08 -13.56
CA ALA A 215 11.67 -1.38 -12.15
C ALA A 215 12.21 -2.81 -11.96
N ASN A 216 13.15 -3.00 -11.04
CA ASN A 216 13.73 -4.31 -10.74
C ASN A 216 12.70 -5.31 -10.18
N PHE A 217 11.53 -4.83 -9.77
CA PHE A 217 10.38 -5.60 -9.32
C PHE A 217 9.21 -5.61 -10.32
N ALA A 218 9.38 -5.07 -11.53
CA ALA A 218 8.30 -4.96 -12.53
C ALA A 218 7.59 -6.29 -12.78
N GLY A 219 8.35 -7.39 -12.91
CA GLY A 219 7.81 -8.73 -13.14
C GLY A 219 7.33 -9.48 -11.89
N GLN A 220 7.41 -8.88 -10.70
CA GLN A 220 6.90 -9.54 -9.49
C GLN A 220 5.38 -9.51 -9.50
N HIS A 221 4.78 -10.62 -9.05
CA HIS A 221 3.32 -10.70 -8.90
C HIS A 221 2.85 -9.76 -7.78
N LEU A 222 1.64 -9.23 -7.95
CA LEU A 222 1.00 -8.44 -6.92
C LEU A 222 0.71 -9.31 -5.69
N PRO A 223 0.96 -8.80 -4.48
CA PRO A 223 0.46 -9.41 -3.27
C PRO A 223 -1.06 -9.54 -3.31
N THR A 224 -1.56 -10.68 -2.86
CA THR A 224 -3.00 -10.96 -2.84
C THR A 224 -3.66 -10.54 -1.52
N GLY A 225 -2.88 -10.27 -0.48
CA GLY A 225 -3.38 -9.89 0.84
C GLY A 225 -3.54 -8.39 1.05
N LYS A 226 -3.83 -8.05 2.31
CA LYS A 226 -3.94 -6.69 2.84
C LYS A 226 -2.80 -6.39 3.79
N GLY A 227 -2.45 -5.13 3.94
CA GLY A 227 -1.57 -4.71 5.02
C GLY A 227 -1.13 -3.27 4.88
N THR A 228 0.18 -3.06 4.99
CA THR A 228 0.79 -1.73 4.96
C THR A 228 1.50 -1.49 3.65
N PHE A 229 1.27 -0.31 3.07
CA PHE A 229 1.94 0.16 1.88
C PHE A 229 2.68 1.46 2.22
N ILE A 230 3.99 1.50 2.00
CA ILE A 230 4.78 2.74 2.07
C ILE A 230 5.22 3.11 0.66
N GLY A 231 5.08 4.39 0.32
CA GLY A 231 5.47 4.90 -0.98
C GLY A 231 5.45 6.42 -1.05
N ILE A 232 5.78 6.94 -2.22
CA ILE A 232 5.74 8.38 -2.50
C ILE A 232 4.37 8.75 -3.07
N ALA A 233 3.72 9.74 -2.46
CA ALA A 233 2.52 10.35 -3.00
C ALA A 233 2.88 11.35 -4.12
N SER A 234 2.38 11.10 -5.32
CA SER A 234 2.62 11.90 -6.53
C SER A 234 1.30 12.21 -7.23
N TRP A 235 1.32 13.15 -8.17
CA TRP A 235 0.16 13.53 -8.96
C TRP A 235 0.46 13.45 -10.45
N PHE A 236 -0.57 13.15 -11.24
CA PHE A 236 -0.59 13.33 -12.68
C PHE A 236 -1.90 13.99 -13.09
N GLY A 237 -1.82 15.23 -13.57
CA GLY A 237 -2.98 16.12 -13.68
C GLY A 237 -3.57 16.38 -12.30
N SER A 238 -4.86 16.07 -12.14
CA SER A 238 -5.58 16.14 -10.86
C SER A 238 -5.65 14.81 -10.11
N SER A 239 -5.12 13.73 -10.68
CA SER A 239 -5.22 12.38 -10.10
C SER A 239 -4.03 12.08 -9.18
N PRO A 240 -4.27 11.71 -7.91
CA PRO A 240 -3.22 11.20 -7.04
C PRO A 240 -2.79 9.80 -7.50
N GLN A 241 -1.50 9.51 -7.34
CA GLN A 241 -0.90 8.22 -7.62
C GLN A 241 0.28 7.95 -6.68
N LEU A 242 0.65 6.69 -6.54
CA LEU A 242 1.73 6.23 -5.67
C LEU A 242 2.88 5.65 -6.48
N TYR A 243 4.11 5.95 -6.04
CA TYR A 243 5.31 5.24 -6.49
C TYR A 243 5.89 4.40 -5.35
N ILE A 244 6.22 3.16 -5.65
CA ILE A 244 6.99 2.29 -4.77
C ILE A 244 8.46 2.65 -4.91
N ARG A 245 9.11 2.96 -3.79
CA ARG A 245 10.56 3.19 -3.75
C ARG A 245 11.32 1.88 -3.57
N ASN A 246 10.81 0.97 -2.74
CA ASN A 246 11.37 -0.35 -2.46
C ASN A 246 10.24 -1.35 -2.20
N LEU A 247 10.30 -2.52 -2.86
CA LEU A 247 9.25 -3.53 -2.75
C LEU A 247 9.10 -4.10 -1.32
N SER A 248 10.17 -4.12 -0.52
CA SER A 248 10.12 -4.58 0.87
C SER A 248 9.21 -3.74 1.77
N GLU A 249 8.69 -2.61 1.30
CA GLU A 249 7.79 -1.75 2.05
C GLU A 249 6.33 -1.89 1.63
N VAL A 250 6.06 -2.85 0.73
CA VAL A 250 4.72 -3.30 0.37
C VAL A 250 4.45 -4.60 1.12
N GLN A 251 3.93 -4.47 2.34
CA GLN A 251 3.69 -5.57 3.28
C GLN A 251 2.20 -5.90 3.30
N LEU A 252 1.74 -6.58 2.25
CA LEU A 252 0.33 -6.92 2.03
C LEU A 252 0.09 -8.43 2.18
N ASN A 253 0.51 -8.96 3.32
CA ASN A 253 0.52 -10.39 3.63
C ASN A 253 -0.63 -10.84 4.56
N GLY A 254 -1.45 -9.89 5.02
CA GLY A 254 -2.58 -10.15 5.91
C GLY A 254 -3.86 -10.51 5.14
N PRO A 255 -4.90 -10.95 5.86
CA PRO A 255 -6.20 -11.25 5.27
C PRO A 255 -6.86 -10.02 4.66
N ARG A 256 -7.51 -10.21 3.51
CA ARG A 256 -8.18 -9.15 2.76
C ARG A 256 -9.32 -8.49 3.55
N CYS A 257 -9.79 -7.33 3.09
CA CYS A 257 -11.05 -6.75 3.52
C CYS A 257 -12.19 -7.76 3.32
N GLY A 258 -13.13 -7.84 4.26
CA GLY A 258 -14.20 -8.85 4.22
C GLY A 258 -13.74 -10.31 4.47
N SER A 259 -12.51 -10.57 4.90
CA SER A 259 -12.11 -11.89 5.39
C SER A 259 -12.42 -12.05 6.88
N ALA A 260 -13.24 -13.04 7.27
CA ALA A 260 -13.63 -13.32 8.66
C ALA A 260 -12.46 -13.75 9.57
N ALA A 261 -11.27 -14.00 9.01
CA ALA A 261 -10.11 -14.62 9.67
C ALA A 261 -9.47 -13.81 10.82
N ASN A 262 -9.76 -12.51 10.96
CA ASN A 262 -9.15 -11.65 11.99
C ASN A 262 -10.17 -10.83 12.79
N CYS A 263 -11.41 -11.31 12.85
CA CYS A 263 -12.40 -10.72 13.72
C CYS A 263 -12.40 -11.43 15.06
N THR A 264 -12.38 -10.66 16.16
CA THR A 264 -12.55 -11.22 17.50
C THR A 264 -13.84 -12.03 17.51
N PRO A 265 -13.78 -13.32 17.85
CA PRO A 265 -14.97 -14.15 17.85
C PRO A 265 -16.04 -13.56 18.78
N VAL A 266 -17.26 -13.42 18.27
CA VAL A 266 -18.39 -12.85 19.01
C VAL A 266 -19.03 -13.91 19.90
N ALA A 267 -19.69 -13.51 20.98
CA ALA A 267 -20.41 -14.45 21.86
C ALA A 267 -21.75 -14.90 21.25
N SER A 268 -22.39 -14.00 20.51
CA SER A 268 -23.64 -14.21 19.78
C SER A 268 -23.66 -13.36 18.52
N LEU A 269 -24.56 -13.68 17.59
CA LEU A 269 -24.77 -12.97 16.34
C LEU A 269 -26.24 -12.55 16.23
N ASN A 270 -26.48 -11.33 15.77
CA ASN A 270 -27.81 -10.86 15.37
C ASN A 270 -27.66 -9.89 14.20
N GLU A 271 -27.91 -10.38 12.99
CA GLU A 271 -27.78 -9.63 11.75
C GLU A 271 -29.15 -9.49 11.06
N ALA A 272 -29.56 -8.24 10.81
CA ALA A 272 -30.83 -7.87 10.17
C ALA A 272 -30.61 -7.16 8.83
N PHE A 273 -29.36 -7.13 8.34
CA PHE A 273 -28.92 -6.52 7.09
C PHE A 273 -29.32 -5.04 6.91
N SER A 274 -29.60 -4.32 8.00
CA SER A 274 -30.13 -2.95 7.96
C SER A 274 -29.18 -1.92 7.34
N SER A 275 -27.89 -2.25 7.22
CA SER A 275 -26.85 -1.41 6.60
C SER A 275 -26.61 -1.70 5.11
N VAL A 276 -27.26 -2.72 4.53
CA VAL A 276 -27.01 -3.08 3.13
C VAL A 276 -27.60 -2.06 2.17
N THR A 277 -26.96 -1.86 1.02
CA THR A 277 -27.44 -1.00 -0.06
C THR A 277 -28.07 -1.83 -1.17
N ASN A 278 -29.17 -1.34 -1.75
CA ASN A 278 -29.93 -2.07 -2.77
C ASN A 278 -29.09 -2.36 -4.03
N ASN A 279 -29.09 -3.62 -4.48
CA ASN A 279 -28.34 -4.11 -5.63
C ASN A 279 -26.81 -3.94 -5.55
N THR A 280 -26.26 -3.71 -4.36
CA THR A 280 -24.80 -3.62 -4.13
C THR A 280 -24.30 -4.90 -3.45
N THR A 281 -23.11 -5.37 -3.80
CA THR A 281 -22.45 -6.49 -3.09
C THR A 281 -22.39 -6.20 -1.60
N ILE A 282 -22.75 -7.19 -0.77
CA ILE A 282 -22.71 -7.04 0.69
C ILE A 282 -21.26 -7.02 1.15
N GLY A 283 -20.90 -5.94 1.86
CA GLY A 283 -19.64 -5.83 2.61
C GLY A 283 -19.97 -5.46 4.06
N LEU A 284 -20.17 -6.46 4.91
CA LEU A 284 -20.39 -6.29 6.34
C LEU A 284 -19.10 -6.57 7.10
N ASP A 285 -18.89 -5.85 8.19
CA ASP A 285 -17.75 -6.08 9.07
C ASP A 285 -17.73 -7.53 9.54
N CYS A 286 -16.58 -8.18 9.37
CA CYS A 286 -16.33 -9.56 9.81
C CYS A 286 -17.12 -10.66 9.10
N TRP A 287 -17.98 -10.33 8.14
CA TRP A 287 -18.59 -11.31 7.25
C TRP A 287 -17.69 -11.56 6.04
N THR A 288 -17.74 -12.79 5.51
CA THR A 288 -17.12 -13.11 4.21
C THR A 288 -18.19 -13.36 3.16
N ASN A 289 -18.12 -12.61 2.07
CA ASN A 289 -19.03 -12.72 0.93
C ASN A 289 -18.24 -13.03 -0.33
N THR A 290 -18.34 -14.26 -0.82
CA THR A 290 -17.51 -14.78 -1.92
C THR A 290 -18.29 -15.74 -2.83
N PHE A 291 -17.67 -16.21 -3.89
CA PHE A 291 -18.24 -17.21 -4.81
C PHE A 291 -17.15 -18.20 -5.24
N THR A 292 -17.55 -19.46 -5.48
CA THR A 292 -16.66 -20.54 -5.99
C THR A 292 -16.92 -20.87 -7.46
N GLN A 293 -17.96 -20.31 -8.04
CA GLN A 293 -18.32 -20.43 -9.45
C GLN A 293 -19.10 -19.19 -9.86
N GLY A 294 -18.90 -18.71 -11.10
CA GLY A 294 -19.54 -17.49 -11.61
C GLY A 294 -18.73 -16.23 -11.30
N SER A 295 -19.40 -15.08 -11.23
CA SER A 295 -18.78 -13.76 -11.03
C SER A 295 -19.55 -12.85 -10.07
N VAL A 296 -20.55 -13.38 -9.37
CA VAL A 296 -21.45 -12.61 -8.51
C VAL A 296 -21.49 -13.21 -7.11
N ALA A 297 -21.43 -12.34 -6.11
CA ALA A 297 -21.59 -12.66 -4.70
C ALA A 297 -22.98 -12.21 -4.18
N TRP A 298 -23.26 -12.41 -2.90
CA TRP A 298 -24.50 -11.93 -2.29
C TRP A 298 -24.59 -10.40 -2.34
N ARG A 299 -25.81 -9.88 -2.49
CA ARG A 299 -26.05 -8.44 -2.62
C ARG A 299 -27.18 -7.98 -1.70
N GLY A 300 -27.16 -6.71 -1.32
CA GLY A 300 -28.23 -6.11 -0.56
C GLY A 300 -29.51 -6.00 -1.40
N LYS A 301 -30.64 -6.32 -0.79
CA LYS A 301 -31.97 -6.07 -1.34
C LYS A 301 -32.72 -5.16 -0.37
N VAL A 302 -33.13 -4.01 -0.88
CA VAL A 302 -33.94 -3.04 -0.12
C VAL A 302 -35.26 -2.83 -0.84
N SER A 303 -36.37 -3.02 -0.12
CA SER A 303 -37.73 -2.80 -0.61
C SER A 303 -38.56 -2.06 0.45
N GLY A 304 -38.60 -0.74 0.36
CA GLY A 304 -39.19 0.09 1.41
C GLY A 304 -38.34 -0.01 2.69
N SER A 305 -38.92 -0.55 3.76
CA SER A 305 -38.24 -0.80 5.04
C SER A 305 -37.70 -2.22 5.19
N ASP A 306 -37.86 -3.09 4.18
CA ASP A 306 -37.33 -4.46 4.17
C ASP A 306 -35.89 -4.47 3.66
N PHE A 307 -34.95 -4.95 4.47
CA PHE A 307 -33.52 -5.06 4.16
C PHE A 307 -33.13 -6.53 4.28
N SER A 308 -32.44 -7.07 3.28
CA SER A 308 -32.07 -8.49 3.27
C SER A 308 -30.86 -8.76 2.41
N ALA A 309 -30.24 -9.92 2.62
CA ALA A 309 -29.24 -10.46 1.71
C ALA A 309 -29.94 -11.25 0.59
N GLU A 310 -29.62 -10.97 -0.67
CA GLU A 310 -30.19 -11.66 -1.83
C GLU A 310 -29.11 -12.41 -2.63
N ALA A 311 -29.44 -13.64 -3.03
CA ALA A 311 -28.66 -14.46 -3.94
C ALA A 311 -29.48 -14.78 -5.21
N ARG A 312 -28.90 -14.52 -6.37
CA ARG A 312 -29.45 -14.87 -7.69
C ARG A 312 -28.36 -14.93 -8.74
N ILE A 313 -28.51 -15.81 -9.72
CA ILE A 313 -27.55 -15.88 -10.83
C ILE A 313 -27.59 -14.63 -11.73
N SER A 314 -26.46 -14.37 -12.40
CA SER A 314 -26.45 -13.53 -13.60
C SER A 314 -27.02 -14.34 -14.77
N LEU A 315 -27.80 -13.70 -15.63
CA LEU A 315 -28.57 -14.32 -16.72
C LEU A 315 -27.86 -15.52 -17.39
N GLY A 316 -28.35 -16.73 -17.12
CA GLY A 316 -27.90 -17.98 -17.73
C GLY A 316 -26.52 -18.50 -17.28
N GLN A 317 -25.85 -17.87 -16.31
CA GLN A 317 -24.54 -18.28 -15.82
C GLN A 317 -24.66 -19.05 -14.52
N ALA A 318 -24.03 -20.23 -14.44
CA ALA A 318 -23.94 -20.97 -13.19
C ALA A 318 -23.17 -20.16 -12.13
N SER A 319 -23.70 -20.11 -10.92
CA SER A 319 -23.05 -19.42 -9.81
C SER A 319 -23.22 -20.17 -8.50
N THR A 320 -22.14 -20.21 -7.72
CA THR A 320 -22.14 -20.75 -6.36
C THR A 320 -21.63 -19.67 -5.42
N MET A 321 -22.53 -19.11 -4.61
CA MET A 321 -22.27 -17.96 -3.75
C MET A 321 -22.25 -18.36 -2.28
N TRP A 322 -21.44 -17.67 -1.48
CA TRP A 322 -21.25 -17.92 -0.06
C TRP A 322 -21.31 -16.61 0.71
N LEU A 323 -22.18 -16.56 1.72
CA LEU A 323 -22.22 -15.49 2.71
C LEU A 323 -21.99 -16.09 4.08
N ILE A 324 -20.89 -15.71 4.72
CA ILE A 324 -20.33 -16.39 5.88
C ILE A 324 -20.26 -15.40 7.04
N THR A 325 -20.75 -15.82 8.20
CA THR A 325 -20.80 -14.99 9.40
C THR A 325 -19.40 -14.73 9.96
N PRO A 326 -19.26 -13.77 10.88
CA PRO A 326 -18.13 -13.72 11.79
C PRO A 326 -17.97 -15.03 12.57
N GLN A 327 -16.78 -15.25 13.13
CA GLN A 327 -16.55 -16.35 14.06
C GLN A 327 -17.37 -16.13 15.34
N VAL A 328 -18.03 -17.18 15.83
CA VAL A 328 -18.80 -17.20 17.07
C VAL A 328 -18.15 -18.16 18.05
N ASN A 329 -17.98 -17.75 19.30
CA ASN A 329 -17.50 -18.62 20.40
C ASN A 329 -18.58 -19.60 20.80
N TYR A 330 -18.35 -20.90 20.65
CA TYR A 330 -19.32 -21.92 21.06
C TYR A 330 -19.28 -22.16 22.57
N THR A 331 -20.43 -22.08 23.23
CA THR A 331 -20.63 -22.29 24.67
C THR A 331 -21.39 -23.58 24.99
N GLY A 332 -21.83 -24.32 23.97
CA GLY A 332 -22.57 -25.58 24.13
C GLY A 332 -24.08 -25.45 24.00
N THR A 333 -24.64 -24.25 24.12
CA THR A 333 -26.10 -24.03 24.17
C THR A 333 -26.67 -23.28 22.98
N GLN A 334 -25.81 -22.75 22.09
CA GLN A 334 -26.32 -21.87 21.05
C GLN A 334 -27.17 -22.57 20.01
N ALA A 335 -28.14 -21.83 19.47
CA ALA A 335 -28.96 -22.22 18.34
C ALA A 335 -28.87 -21.20 17.19
N LEU A 336 -28.94 -21.70 15.96
CA LEU A 336 -29.07 -20.91 14.74
C LEU A 336 -30.55 -20.69 14.41
N SER A 337 -30.92 -19.46 14.07
CA SER A 337 -32.19 -19.16 13.40
C SER A 337 -32.02 -18.07 12.36
N PHE A 338 -32.82 -18.11 11.30
CA PHE A 338 -32.89 -17.11 10.24
C PHE A 338 -34.25 -17.16 9.55
N SER A 339 -34.53 -16.18 8.71
CA SER A 339 -35.68 -16.18 7.80
C SER A 339 -35.19 -16.27 6.36
N SER A 340 -35.90 -17.02 5.53
CA SER A 340 -35.63 -17.07 4.08
C SER A 340 -36.88 -16.76 3.28
N ALA A 341 -36.71 -16.18 2.10
CA ALA A 341 -37.80 -15.95 1.15
C ALA A 341 -37.31 -16.31 -0.25
N ARG A 342 -38.22 -16.76 -1.12
CA ARG A 342 -37.92 -17.06 -2.52
C ARG A 342 -38.68 -16.15 -3.48
N GLN A 343 -38.16 -16.00 -4.69
CA GLN A 343 -38.88 -15.39 -5.82
C GLN A 343 -38.65 -16.21 -7.09
N ASN A 344 -39.69 -16.37 -7.92
CA ASN A 344 -39.64 -17.11 -9.18
C ASN A 344 -39.13 -18.54 -8.98
N TRP A 345 -39.82 -19.34 -8.17
CA TRP A 345 -39.36 -20.70 -7.84
C TRP A 345 -39.19 -21.57 -9.07
N VAL A 346 -38.04 -22.23 -9.13
CA VAL A 346 -37.67 -23.26 -10.12
C VAL A 346 -37.03 -24.48 -9.46
N HIS A 347 -36.23 -24.26 -8.40
CA HIS A 347 -35.44 -25.27 -7.68
C HIS A 347 -35.10 -24.83 -6.26
N ASP A 348 -34.70 -25.80 -5.42
CA ASP A 348 -34.14 -25.55 -4.10
C ASP A 348 -32.65 -25.24 -4.21
N GLY A 349 -32.31 -23.94 -4.11
CA GLY A 349 -30.96 -23.43 -4.36
C GLY A 349 -30.19 -22.99 -3.12
N LEU A 350 -30.86 -22.84 -1.97
CA LEU A 350 -30.29 -22.28 -0.74
C LEU A 350 -30.05 -23.37 0.31
N THR A 351 -28.88 -23.33 0.95
CA THR A 351 -28.49 -24.21 2.05
C THR A 351 -27.71 -23.44 3.12
N ALA A 352 -27.69 -23.95 4.35
CA ALA A 352 -26.87 -23.43 5.44
C ALA A 352 -25.82 -24.46 5.89
N TRP A 353 -24.63 -23.98 6.25
CA TRP A 353 -23.47 -24.79 6.59
C TRP A 353 -22.75 -24.22 7.80
N VAL A 354 -21.98 -25.06 8.49
CA VAL A 354 -21.11 -24.68 9.61
C VAL A 354 -19.69 -25.17 9.34
N SER A 355 -18.70 -24.35 9.71
CA SER A 355 -17.28 -24.74 9.69
C SER A 355 -16.60 -24.32 10.99
N THR A 356 -15.69 -25.16 11.45
CA THR A 356 -14.84 -24.93 12.64
C THR A 356 -13.40 -24.56 12.28
N ASP A 357 -13.03 -24.65 11.01
CA ASP A 357 -11.67 -24.47 10.48
C ASP A 357 -11.59 -23.41 9.37
N PHE A 358 -12.67 -22.67 9.11
CA PHE A 358 -12.68 -21.59 8.12
C PHE A 358 -11.76 -20.42 8.53
N THR A 359 -10.75 -20.17 7.69
CA THR A 359 -9.78 -19.07 7.85
C THR A 359 -9.80 -18.08 6.68
N GLY A 360 -10.92 -17.96 5.97
CA GLY A 360 -11.10 -16.98 4.89
C GLY A 360 -11.19 -17.56 3.47
N ASP A 361 -10.80 -18.83 3.25
CA ASP A 361 -10.99 -19.52 1.96
C ASP A 361 -11.95 -20.71 2.10
N VAL A 362 -13.07 -20.60 1.39
CA VAL A 362 -14.16 -21.58 1.40
C VAL A 362 -13.76 -22.96 0.87
N ASN A 363 -12.74 -23.04 0.01
CA ASN A 363 -12.31 -24.30 -0.61
C ASN A 363 -11.35 -25.10 0.28
N THR A 364 -10.78 -24.46 1.29
CA THR A 364 -9.83 -25.09 2.23
C THR A 364 -10.49 -25.52 3.54
N ALA A 365 -11.70 -25.03 3.80
CA ALA A 365 -12.45 -25.30 5.01
C ALA A 365 -13.31 -26.56 4.89
N THR A 366 -13.53 -27.20 6.03
CA THR A 366 -14.46 -28.33 6.17
C THR A 366 -15.85 -27.80 6.53
N TRP A 367 -16.86 -28.21 5.75
CA TRP A 367 -18.24 -27.75 5.92
C TRP A 367 -19.18 -28.88 6.31
N THR A 368 -19.95 -28.68 7.38
CA THR A 368 -21.05 -29.56 7.80
C THR A 368 -22.38 -28.88 7.51
N GLN A 369 -23.25 -29.53 6.76
CA GLN A 369 -24.54 -28.95 6.41
C GLN A 369 -25.44 -28.87 7.64
N VAL A 370 -26.13 -27.74 7.82
CA VAL A 370 -27.16 -27.58 8.84
C VAL A 370 -28.40 -28.34 8.38
N THR A 371 -28.72 -29.44 9.06
CA THR A 371 -29.95 -30.20 8.84
C THR A 371 -31.05 -29.75 9.81
N GLY A 372 -32.31 -29.80 9.39
CA GLY A 372 -33.47 -29.46 10.23
C GLY A 372 -33.90 -28.00 10.19
N ALA A 373 -33.18 -27.13 9.45
CA ALA A 373 -33.66 -25.80 9.12
C ALA A 373 -34.73 -25.86 8.00
N THR A 374 -35.80 -25.09 8.15
CA THR A 374 -36.79 -24.88 7.09
C THR A 374 -36.33 -23.76 6.16
N PHE A 375 -36.43 -23.99 4.84
CA PHE A 375 -36.14 -22.96 3.83
C PHE A 375 -37.40 -22.68 3.02
N ALA A 376 -37.55 -21.45 2.52
CA ALA A 376 -38.63 -21.11 1.60
C ALA A 376 -38.55 -21.98 0.34
N GLY A 377 -39.66 -22.65 0.01
CA GLY A 377 -39.72 -23.65 -1.05
C GLY A 377 -40.87 -23.43 -2.03
N GLN A 378 -41.18 -24.49 -2.78
CA GLN A 378 -42.20 -24.48 -3.84
C GLN A 378 -43.59 -24.09 -3.31
N ALA A 379 -43.93 -24.57 -2.11
CA ALA A 379 -45.25 -24.39 -1.52
C ALA A 379 -45.48 -22.97 -0.96
N ASP A 380 -44.40 -22.21 -0.71
CA ASP A 380 -44.48 -20.87 -0.15
C ASP A 380 -44.74 -19.83 -1.22
N ALA A 381 -45.45 -18.75 -0.89
CA ALA A 381 -45.69 -17.65 -1.83
C ALA A 381 -44.39 -16.87 -2.14
N ASP A 382 -44.34 -16.26 -3.32
CA ASP A 382 -43.24 -15.37 -3.68
C ASP A 382 -43.11 -14.23 -2.65
N ASN A 383 -41.88 -14.01 -2.19
CA ASN A 383 -41.51 -13.01 -1.20
C ASN A 383 -42.05 -13.25 0.21
N ALA A 384 -42.73 -14.37 0.48
CA ALA A 384 -43.12 -14.73 1.84
C ALA A 384 -41.89 -15.15 2.65
N TRP A 385 -41.75 -14.57 3.84
CA TRP A 385 -40.70 -14.93 4.80
C TRP A 385 -41.07 -16.22 5.53
N VAL A 386 -40.19 -17.21 5.43
CA VAL A 386 -40.28 -18.52 6.07
C VAL A 386 -39.20 -18.60 7.15
N PRO A 387 -39.57 -18.75 8.43
CA PRO A 387 -38.59 -18.90 9.50
C PRO A 387 -37.96 -20.29 9.44
N SER A 388 -36.65 -20.37 9.71
CA SER A 388 -35.91 -21.63 9.73
C SER A 388 -36.29 -22.57 10.86
N GLY A 389 -36.99 -22.05 11.88
CA GLY A 389 -37.02 -22.66 13.20
C GLY A 389 -35.74 -22.37 13.99
N SER A 390 -35.62 -23.00 15.15
CA SER A 390 -34.43 -22.91 16.02
C SER A 390 -33.64 -24.21 15.91
N ILE A 391 -32.41 -24.13 15.40
CA ILE A 391 -31.56 -25.28 15.14
C ILE A 391 -30.44 -25.31 16.18
N ALA A 392 -30.51 -26.26 17.12
CA ALA A 392 -29.47 -26.44 18.14
C ALA A 392 -28.12 -26.80 17.48
N LEU A 393 -27.10 -25.98 17.70
CA LEU A 393 -25.79 -26.17 17.07
C LEU A 393 -25.02 -27.38 17.63
N SER A 394 -25.42 -27.88 18.81
CA SER A 394 -24.90 -29.14 19.37
C SER A 394 -25.20 -30.35 18.48
N GLY A 395 -26.22 -30.27 17.62
CA GLY A 395 -26.55 -31.32 16.65
C GLY A 395 -25.81 -31.19 15.30
N VAL A 396 -25.07 -30.10 15.09
CA VAL A 396 -24.36 -29.81 13.83
C VAL A 396 -22.84 -29.82 14.05
N LEU A 397 -22.37 -29.28 15.18
CA LEU A 397 -20.96 -29.27 15.55
C LEU A 397 -20.52 -30.64 16.07
N PRO A 398 -19.21 -30.98 16.01
CA PRO A 398 -18.69 -32.21 16.57
C PRO A 398 -19.06 -32.40 18.05
N ALA A 399 -19.34 -33.64 18.46
CA ALA A 399 -19.68 -33.93 19.85
C ALA A 399 -18.55 -33.49 20.79
N GLY A 400 -18.89 -32.70 21.81
CA GLY A 400 -17.92 -32.14 22.76
C GLY A 400 -17.06 -31.00 22.21
N TYR A 401 -17.42 -30.42 21.05
CA TYR A 401 -16.70 -29.30 20.47
C TYR A 401 -16.63 -28.10 21.43
N SER A 402 -15.46 -27.48 21.50
CA SER A 402 -15.22 -26.20 22.16
C SER A 402 -14.29 -25.38 21.26
N GLY A 403 -14.65 -24.13 20.99
CA GLY A 403 -13.89 -23.29 20.08
C GLY A 403 -14.81 -22.34 19.32
N THR A 404 -14.32 -21.84 18.20
CA THR A 404 -15.04 -20.90 17.35
C THR A 404 -15.62 -21.59 16.13
N PHE A 405 -16.73 -21.10 15.60
CA PHE A 405 -17.28 -21.60 14.34
C PHE A 405 -17.86 -20.45 13.53
N VAL A 406 -18.11 -20.69 12.25
CA VAL A 406 -18.87 -19.79 11.38
C VAL A 406 -20.10 -20.51 10.86
N VAL A 407 -21.13 -19.74 10.52
CA VAL A 407 -22.29 -20.19 9.74
C VAL A 407 -22.15 -19.62 8.33
N ALA A 408 -22.50 -20.41 7.31
CA ALA A 408 -22.48 -19.97 5.92
C ALA A 408 -23.82 -20.24 5.24
N PHE A 409 -24.32 -19.26 4.51
CA PHE A 409 -25.43 -19.40 3.58
C PHE A 409 -24.84 -19.61 2.18
N LYS A 410 -25.07 -20.79 1.63
CA LYS A 410 -24.59 -21.19 0.31
C LYS A 410 -25.77 -21.24 -0.65
N TYR A 411 -25.65 -20.51 -1.76
CA TYR A 411 -26.58 -20.58 -2.87
C TYR A 411 -25.92 -21.21 -4.08
N HIS A 412 -26.64 -22.07 -4.79
CA HIS A 412 -26.27 -22.56 -6.11
C HIS A 412 -27.43 -22.41 -7.10
N GLY A 413 -27.13 -21.93 -8.31
CA GLY A 413 -28.07 -21.85 -9.42
C GLY A 413 -27.35 -21.86 -10.77
N ASP A 414 -28.11 -22.09 -11.83
CA ASP A 414 -27.66 -22.14 -13.21
C ASP A 414 -28.79 -21.74 -14.19
N ALA A 415 -28.56 -21.87 -15.49
CA ALA A 415 -29.53 -21.48 -16.52
C ALA A 415 -30.90 -22.19 -16.39
N ALA A 416 -30.94 -23.42 -15.89
CA ALA A 416 -32.16 -24.15 -15.60
C ALA A 416 -32.67 -23.91 -14.17
N ASN A 417 -31.77 -23.61 -13.24
CA ASN A 417 -32.02 -23.50 -11.81
C ASN A 417 -31.84 -22.05 -11.34
N SER A 418 -32.88 -21.22 -11.50
CA SER A 418 -32.77 -19.75 -11.38
C SER A 418 -33.56 -19.11 -10.23
N THR A 419 -34.08 -19.90 -9.26
CA THR A 419 -34.77 -19.35 -8.08
C THR A 419 -33.93 -18.28 -7.41
N THR A 420 -34.52 -17.12 -7.13
CA THR A 420 -33.89 -16.08 -6.32
C THR A 420 -34.21 -16.33 -4.84
N TYR A 421 -33.19 -16.25 -3.98
CA TYR A 421 -33.35 -16.40 -2.54
C TYR A 421 -32.95 -15.14 -1.79
N ARG A 422 -33.64 -14.89 -0.68
CA ARG A 422 -33.30 -13.86 0.29
C ARG A 422 -33.15 -14.48 1.68
N VAL A 423 -32.23 -13.93 2.47
CA VAL A 423 -31.98 -14.29 3.87
C VAL A 423 -32.02 -13.02 4.70
N ASP A 424 -32.64 -13.12 5.88
CA ASP A 424 -32.71 -12.05 6.86
C ASP A 424 -32.81 -12.61 8.30
N ASN A 425 -32.64 -11.75 9.31
CA ASN A 425 -32.77 -12.06 10.74
C ASN A 425 -31.89 -13.22 11.19
N VAL A 426 -30.61 -13.22 10.78
CA VAL A 426 -29.66 -14.28 11.12
C VAL A 426 -29.23 -14.12 12.57
N GLN A 427 -29.50 -15.13 13.38
CA GLN A 427 -29.20 -15.15 14.80
C GLN A 427 -28.46 -16.42 15.22
N VAL A 428 -27.48 -16.23 16.09
CA VAL A 428 -26.78 -17.31 16.81
C VAL A 428 -26.70 -16.92 18.27
N ASN A 429 -27.53 -17.55 19.11
CA ASN A 429 -27.74 -17.19 20.51
C ASN A 429 -27.73 -18.40 21.43
#